data_AF-A0A967P3G8-F1
#
_entry.id   AF-A0A967P3G8-F1
#
_cell.length_a   1.000
_cell.length_b   1.000
_cell.length_c   1.000
_cell.angle_alpha   90.00
_cell.angle_beta   90.00
_cell.angle_gamma   90.00
#
_symmetry.space_group_name_H-M   'P 1'
#
loop_
_entity.id
_entity.type
_entity.pdbx_description
1 polymer ?
#
loop_
_entity_poly.entity_id
_entity_poly.type
_entity_poly.pdbx_seq_one_letter_code
_entity_poly.pdbx_strand_id
1 'polypeptide(L)'
;SVLVDGNGEILATYRKLKLFDVELPEVTIKESDTIAPGDALPPVVDTPIGRVGLTICFDLRFPDLYQHLRRKGAEVVFAPS
;
A
#
# COMPACT_ATOMS: atom_id res chain seq x y z
N SER A 1 2.15 3.20 4.82
CA SER A 1 0.88 3.33 5.55
C SER A 1 1.03 2.72 6.93
N VAL A 2 0.55 3.41 7.96
CA VAL A 2 0.45 2.90 9.32
C VAL A 2 -1.03 2.96 9.70
N LEU A 3 -1.61 1.84 10.10
CA LEU A 3 -2.98 1.78 10.60
C LEU A 3 -2.93 1.73 12.12
N VAL A 4 -3.56 2.69 12.76
CA VAL A 4 -3.60 2.84 14.22
C VAL A 4 -5.05 2.71 14.68
N ASP A 5 -5.28 1.96 15.76
CA ASP A 5 -6.62 1.79 16.33
C ASP A 5 -7.03 2.95 17.25
N GLY A 6 -8.24 2.87 17.83
CA GLY A 6 -8.77 3.87 18.75
C GLY A 6 -8.03 3.96 20.10
N ASN A 7 -7.19 2.98 20.43
CA ASN A 7 -6.36 2.96 21.64
C ASN A 7 -4.95 3.52 21.37
N GLY A 8 -4.60 3.79 20.11
CA GLY A 8 -3.27 4.23 19.71
C GLY A 8 -2.32 3.09 19.33
N GLU A 9 -2.82 1.85 19.24
CA GLU A 9 -2.02 0.68 18.88
C GLU A 9 -1.85 0.54 17.36
N ILE A 10 -0.65 0.16 16.92
CA ILE A 10 -0.37 -0.07 15.50
C ILE A 10 -0.89 -1.46 15.11
N LEU A 11 -2.01 -1.50 14.38
CA LEU A 11 -2.60 -2.74 13.88
C LEU A 11 -1.84 -3.30 12.67
N ALA A 12 -1.29 -2.43 11.83
CA ALA A 12 -0.46 -2.83 10.70
C ALA A 12 0.45 -1.71 10.22
N THR A 13 1.59 -2.12 9.69
CA THR A 13 2.47 -1.28 8.88
C THR A 13 2.59 -1.87 7.48
N TYR A 14 2.58 -0.98 6.49
CA TYR A 14 2.82 -1.35 5.10
C TYR A 14 3.85 -0.38 4.52
N ARG A 15 4.97 -0.93 4.07
CA ARG A 15 6.02 -0.21 3.33
C ARG A 15 5.76 -0.37 1.84
N LYS A 16 5.85 0.73 1.10
CA LYS A 16 5.49 0.81 -0.33
C LYS A 16 6.27 -0.22 -1.13
N LEU A 17 5.56 -1.13 -1.81
CA LEU A 17 6.18 -2.20 -2.58
C LEU A 17 6.59 -1.71 -3.98
N LYS A 18 5.76 -0.86 -4.60
CA LYS A 18 6.01 -0.32 -5.94
C LYS A 18 6.43 1.14 -5.86
N LEU A 19 7.72 1.38 -5.96
CA LEU A 19 8.27 2.73 -6.01
C LEU A 19 7.99 3.41 -7.35
N PHE A 20 7.77 4.72 -7.30
CA PHE A 20 7.47 5.56 -8.44
C PHE A 20 8.75 5.93 -9.19
N ASP A 21 9.29 4.94 -9.91
CA ASP A 21 10.41 5.12 -10.82
C ASP A 21 9.86 5.19 -12.24
N VAL A 22 9.78 6.41 -12.77
CA VAL A 22 9.18 6.69 -14.08
C VAL A 22 10.10 7.59 -14.88
N GLU A 23 10.38 7.16 -16.11
CA GLU A 23 11.11 7.92 -17.12
C GLU A 23 10.15 8.28 -18.27
N LEU A 24 9.83 9.56 -18.39
CA LEU A 24 9.05 10.14 -19.49
C LEU A 24 9.96 11.12 -20.26
N PRO A 25 9.63 11.47 -21.52
CA PRO A 25 10.46 12.36 -22.33
C PRO A 25 10.82 13.70 -21.67
N GLU A 26 9.93 14.23 -20.83
CA GLU A 26 10.10 15.54 -20.17
C GLU A 26 10.40 15.44 -18.68
N VAL A 27 10.22 14.27 -18.06
CA VAL A 27 10.35 14.11 -16.61
C VAL A 27 10.88 12.73 -16.25
N THR A 28 11.90 12.72 -15.41
CA THR A 28 12.39 11.50 -14.75
C THR A 28 12.21 11.67 -13.25
N ILE A 29 11.50 10.74 -12.63
CA ILE A 29 11.34 10.66 -11.17
C ILE A 29 11.79 9.27 -10.76
N LYS A 30 12.71 9.20 -9.80
CA LYS A 30 13.22 7.96 -9.20
C LYS A 30 13.02 8.03 -7.70
N GLU A 31 11.85 7.58 -7.23
CA GLU A 31 11.58 7.48 -5.80
C GLU A 31 12.61 6.57 -5.10
N SER A 32 13.12 5.56 -5.82
CA SER A 32 14.18 4.65 -5.37
C SER A 32 15.48 5.33 -4.94
N ASP A 33 15.75 6.55 -5.39
CA ASP A 33 17.00 7.26 -5.03
C ASP A 33 17.02 7.65 -3.54
N THR A 34 15.85 7.73 -2.90
CA THR A 34 15.72 8.16 -1.50
C THR A 34 14.95 7.17 -0.62
N ILE A 35 14.12 6.31 -1.21
CA ILE A 35 13.24 5.40 -0.48
C ILE A 35 13.59 3.95 -0.85
N ALA A 36 13.80 3.11 0.16
CA ALA A 36 13.90 1.68 -0.05
C ALA A 36 12.50 1.06 -0.20
N PRO A 37 12.29 0.10 -1.12
CA PRO A 37 11.01 -0.58 -1.24
C PRO A 37 10.70 -1.40 0.01
N GLY A 38 9.42 -1.67 0.22
CA GLY A 38 8.94 -2.72 1.11
C GLY A 38 9.25 -4.11 0.56
N ASP A 39 9.15 -5.11 1.43
CA ASP A 39 9.47 -6.51 1.16
C ASP A 39 8.28 -7.45 1.44
N ALA A 40 7.16 -6.91 1.94
CA ALA A 40 5.96 -7.65 2.27
C ALA A 40 4.80 -7.28 1.35
N LEU A 41 3.93 -8.26 1.07
CA LEU A 41 2.68 -8.01 0.37
C LEU A 41 1.72 -7.16 1.24
N PRO A 42 0.86 -6.34 0.60
CA PRO A 42 -0.19 -5.57 1.27
C PRO A 42 -0.97 -6.37 2.33
N PRO A 43 -1.05 -5.89 3.59
CA PRO A 43 -1.81 -6.56 4.64
C PRO A 43 -3.32 -6.34 4.46
N VAL A 44 -4.10 -7.24 5.05
CA VAL A 44 -5.54 -7.07 5.29
C VAL A 44 -5.75 -7.22 6.79
N VAL A 45 -6.47 -6.27 7.39
CA VAL A 45 -6.66 -6.16 8.85
C VAL A 45 -8.14 -6.06 9.16
N ASP A 46 -8.61 -6.77 10.18
CA ASP A 46 -9.97 -6.61 10.70
C ASP A 46 -10.12 -5.26 11.41
N THR A 47 -11.14 -4.49 11.06
CA THR A 47 -11.43 -3.20 11.67
C THR A 47 -12.94 -3.03 11.88
N PRO A 48 -13.40 -2.03 12.66
CA PRO A 48 -14.84 -1.76 12.84
C PRO A 48 -15.59 -1.42 11.54
N ILE A 49 -14.89 -1.04 10.47
CA ILE A 49 -15.48 -0.74 9.16
C ILE A 49 -15.37 -1.90 8.15
N GLY A 50 -14.97 -3.09 8.63
CA GLY A 50 -14.75 -4.28 7.82
C GLY A 50 -13.26 -4.61 7.64
N ARG A 51 -12.97 -5.50 6.71
CA ARG A 51 -11.59 -5.94 6.42
C ARG A 51 -10.87 -4.94 5.51
N VAL A 52 -9.89 -4.26 6.06
CA VAL A 52 -9.17 -3.16 5.41
C VAL A 52 -7.85 -3.64 4.82
N GLY A 53 -7.69 -3.46 3.51
CA GLY A 53 -6.42 -3.61 2.79
C GLY A 53 -5.65 -2.29 2.69
N LEU A 54 -4.32 -2.35 2.78
CA LEU A 54 -3.46 -1.16 2.72
C LEU A 54 -2.54 -1.17 1.50
N THR A 55 -2.57 -0.10 0.70
CA THR A 55 -1.63 0.16 -0.41
C THR A 55 -1.11 1.59 -0.33
N ILE A 56 -0.17 1.99 -1.20
CA ILE A 56 0.34 3.36 -1.27
C ILE A 56 0.49 3.78 -2.73
N CYS A 57 -0.17 4.88 -3.12
CA CYS A 57 0.04 5.61 -4.36
C CYS A 57 0.24 4.70 -5.59
N PHE A 58 1.48 4.59 -6.07
CA PHE A 58 1.83 3.88 -7.31
C PHE A 58 1.47 2.40 -7.33
N ASP A 59 1.25 1.77 -6.17
CA ASP A 59 0.68 0.42 -6.07
C ASP A 59 -0.63 0.29 -6.87
N LEU A 60 -1.43 1.36 -7.00
CA LEU A 60 -2.68 1.43 -7.80
C LEU A 60 -2.50 0.97 -9.26
N ARG A 61 -1.28 1.04 -9.80
CA ARG A 61 -0.98 0.62 -11.18
C ARG A 61 -0.71 -0.88 -11.33
N PHE A 62 -0.74 -1.65 -10.24
CA PHE A 62 -0.37 -3.06 -10.21
C PHE A 62 -1.57 -3.92 -9.76
N PRO A 63 -2.42 -4.39 -10.70
CA PRO A 63 -3.65 -5.11 -10.39
C PRO A 63 -3.46 -6.34 -9.50
N ASP A 64 -2.32 -7.02 -9.59
CA ASP A 64 -2.03 -8.23 -8.82
C ASP A 64 -2.03 -7.96 -7.30
N LEU A 65 -1.67 -6.75 -6.87
CA LEU A 65 -1.75 -6.35 -5.46
C LEU A 65 -3.20 -6.27 -4.98
N TYR A 66 -4.11 -5.76 -5.81
CA TYR A 66 -5.53 -5.68 -5.47
C TYR A 66 -6.23 -7.03 -5.57
N GLN A 67 -5.81 -7.89 -6.52
CA GLN A 67 -6.25 -9.28 -6.53
C GLN A 67 -5.80 -10.03 -5.28
N HIS A 68 -4.57 -9.81 -4.82
CA HIS A 68 -4.08 -10.35 -3.56
C HIS A 68 -4.94 -9.91 -2.37
N LEU A 69 -5.18 -8.60 -2.24
CA LEU A 69 -6.02 -8.03 -1.19
C LEU A 69 -7.44 -8.62 -1.22
N ARG A 70 -8.05 -8.70 -2.40
CA ARG A 70 -9.38 -9.31 -2.57
C ARG A 70 -9.40 -10.80 -2.21
N ARG A 71 -8.38 -11.58 -2.60
CA ARG A 71 -8.27 -13.02 -2.24
C ARG A 71 -8.08 -13.21 -0.73
N LYS A 72 -7.37 -12.29 -0.06
CA LYS A 72 -7.29 -12.23 1.40
C LYS A 72 -8.56 -11.67 2.06
N GLY A 73 -9.50 -11.19 1.26
CA GLY A 73 -10.82 -10.81 1.71
C GLY A 73 -10.97 -9.34 2.12
N ALA A 74 -10.10 -8.46 1.63
CA ALA A 74 -10.32 -7.03 1.78
C ALA A 74 -11.69 -6.62 1.22
N GLU A 75 -12.44 -5.87 2.01
CA GLU A 75 -13.74 -5.26 1.70
C GLU A 75 -13.56 -3.78 1.37
N VAL A 76 -12.60 -3.14 2.04
CA VAL A 76 -12.20 -1.75 1.83
C VAL A 76 -10.70 -1.73 1.56
N VAL A 77 -10.24 -0.88 0.64
CA VAL A 77 -8.81 -0.67 0.39
C VAL A 77 -8.50 0.81 0.51
N PHE A 78 -7.53 1.15 1.36
CA PHE A 78 -6.96 2.50 1.41
C PHE A 78 -5.71 2.58 0.54
N ALA A 79 -5.66 3.64 -0.27
CA ALA A 79 -4.55 3.94 -1.17
C ALA A 79 -4.19 5.44 -1.07
N PRO A 80 -3.64 5.92 0.07
CA PRO A 80 -3.16 7.30 0.17
C PRO A 80 -2.09 7.57 -0.90
N SER A 81 -2.18 8.73 -1.55
CA SER A 81 -1.41 9.09 -2.75
C SER A 81 -0.99 10.54 -2.78
#